data_AF-A0A1Y1KCV8-F1
#
_entry.id   AF-A0A1Y1KCV8-F1
#
_cell.length_a   1.000
_cell.length_b   1.000
_cell.length_c   1.000
_cell.angle_alpha   90.00
_cell.angle_beta   90.00
_cell.angle_gamma   90.00
#
_symmetry.space_group_name_H-M   'P 1'
#
loop_
_entity.id
_entity.type
_entity.pdbx_description
1 polymer ?
#
loop_
_entity_poly.entity_id
_entity_poly.type
_entity_poly.pdbx_seq_one_letter_code
_entity_poly.pdbx_strand_id
1 'polypeptide(L)'
;KLIETKPFKEINATLMPIHLPSCSNHTYLSDEYFYCHIKYFSITYTHAIGTCKMGSDPSMGAVVDYNLRVHGVDNLMVADASVMPDTISGHTSAPTMMIGERAADIIKKKLDQL
;
A
#
# COMPACT_ATOMS: atom_id res chain seq x y z
N LYS A 1 -14.35 0.40 22.49
CA LYS A 1 -14.42 -0.22 21.13
C LYS A 1 -15.46 0.52 20.28
N LEU A 2 -15.34 0.57 18.95
CA LEU A 2 -16.22 1.39 18.06
C LEU A 2 -17.72 1.16 18.30
N ILE A 3 -18.12 -0.10 18.49
CA ILE A 3 -19.51 -0.52 18.74
C ILE A 3 -20.11 0.01 20.06
N GLU A 4 -19.27 0.41 21.02
CA GLU A 4 -19.72 0.89 22.34
C GLU A 4 -20.01 2.39 22.35
N THR A 5 -19.67 3.09 21.26
CA THR A 5 -19.86 4.53 21.12
C THR A 5 -21.35 4.88 20.97
N LYS A 6 -21.72 6.10 21.38
CA LYS A 6 -23.11 6.59 21.31
C LYS A 6 -23.74 6.42 19.90
N PRO A 7 -23.09 6.85 18.80
CA PRO A 7 -23.67 6.72 17.46
C PRO A 7 -23.97 5.26 17.06
N PHE A 8 -23.09 4.32 17.42
CA PHE A 8 -23.29 2.90 17.10
C PHE A 8 -24.39 2.25 17.96
N LYS A 9 -24.49 2.64 19.23
CA LYS A 9 -25.59 2.20 20.10
C LYS A 9 -26.95 2.72 19.65
N GLU A 10 -27.02 3.96 19.16
CA GLU A 10 -28.26 4.58 18.67
C GLU A 10 -28.85 3.82 17.47
N ILE A 11 -28.02 3.21 16.63
CA ILE A 11 -28.46 2.38 15.51
C ILE A 11 -28.56 0.88 15.85
N ASN A 12 -28.47 0.52 17.14
CA ASN A 12 -28.43 -0.87 17.63
C ASN A 12 -27.39 -1.74 16.90
N ALA A 13 -26.21 -1.18 16.60
CA ALA A 13 -25.16 -1.91 15.94
C ALA A 13 -24.65 -3.04 16.84
N THR A 14 -24.50 -4.23 16.26
CA THR A 14 -23.91 -5.40 16.92
C THR A 14 -22.70 -5.90 16.14
N LEU A 15 -21.77 -6.56 16.83
CA LEU A 15 -20.72 -7.31 16.15
C LEU A 15 -21.34 -8.57 15.57
N MET A 16 -21.10 -8.83 14.28
CA MET A 16 -21.48 -10.09 13.67
C MET A 16 -20.63 -11.21 14.27
N PRO A 17 -21.24 -12.18 14.98
CA PRO A 17 -20.49 -13.27 15.61
C PRO A 17 -20.18 -14.33 14.56
N ILE A 18 -19.08 -14.13 13.85
CA ILE A 18 -18.57 -15.14 12.93
C ILE A 18 -17.86 -16.22 13.76
N HIS A 19 -18.39 -17.44 13.70
CA HIS A 19 -17.78 -18.58 14.37
C HIS A 19 -16.87 -19.33 13.39
N LEU A 20 -15.56 -19.20 13.58
CA LEU A 20 -14.57 -20.05 12.93
C LEU A 20 -14.22 -21.23 13.84
N PRO A 21 -14.53 -22.48 13.46
CA PRO A 21 -14.15 -23.66 14.24
C PRO A 21 -12.64 -23.70 14.53
N SER A 22 -11.81 -23.31 13.55
CA SER A 22 -10.35 -23.27 13.68
C SER A 22 -9.84 -22.25 14.71
N CYS A 23 -10.66 -21.27 15.12
CA CYS A 23 -10.30 -20.25 16.10
C CYS A 23 -11.08 -20.38 17.41
N SER A 24 -11.82 -21.49 17.61
CA SER A 24 -12.70 -21.70 18.77
C SER A 24 -11.97 -21.84 20.10
N ASN A 25 -10.68 -22.18 20.08
CA ASN A 25 -9.84 -22.30 21.29
C ASN A 25 -9.39 -20.94 21.87
N HIS A 26 -9.70 -19.82 21.21
CA HIS A 26 -9.33 -18.48 21.69
C HIS A 26 -10.51 -17.78 22.36
N THR A 27 -10.25 -17.03 23.43
CA THR A 27 -11.27 -16.21 24.09
C THR A 27 -11.85 -15.18 23.12
N TYR A 28 -13.18 -15.09 23.05
CA TYR A 28 -13.87 -14.19 22.13
C TYR A 28 -13.39 -12.72 22.30
N LEU A 29 -13.04 -12.07 21.19
CA LEU A 29 -12.49 -10.70 21.12
C LEU A 29 -11.14 -10.48 21.82
N SER A 30 -10.37 -11.54 22.09
CA SER A 30 -8.94 -11.41 22.47
C SER A 30 -8.06 -11.15 21.26
N ASP A 31 -6.81 -10.73 21.49
CA ASP A 31 -5.85 -10.50 20.42
C ASP A 31 -5.55 -11.81 19.67
N GLU A 32 -5.43 -12.94 20.37
CA GLU A 32 -5.22 -14.26 19.76
C GLU A 32 -6.40 -14.67 18.88
N TYR A 33 -7.64 -14.38 19.32
CA TYR A 33 -8.83 -14.60 18.50
C TYR A 33 -8.77 -13.79 17.21
N PHE A 34 -8.40 -12.51 17.27
CA PHE A 34 -8.26 -11.65 16.09
C PHE A 34 -7.11 -12.07 15.17
N TYR A 35 -5.94 -12.43 15.72
CA TYR A 35 -4.83 -12.96 14.94
C TYR A 35 -5.20 -14.23 14.18
N CYS A 36 -5.99 -15.13 14.79
CA CYS A 36 -6.51 -16.30 14.09
C CYS A 36 -7.51 -15.90 12.99
N HIS A 37 -8.48 -15.01 13.29
CA HIS A 37 -9.51 -14.60 12.34
C HIS A 37 -8.96 -13.88 11.10
N ILE A 38 -7.97 -12.99 11.29
CA ILE A 38 -7.36 -12.23 10.19
C ILE A 38 -6.79 -13.15 9.11
N LYS A 39 -6.32 -14.36 9.46
CA LYS A 39 -5.77 -15.32 8.48
C LYS A 39 -6.82 -15.87 7.51
N TYR A 40 -8.08 -15.96 7.93
CA TYR A 40 -9.17 -16.53 7.14
C TYR A 40 -10.06 -15.47 6.48
N PHE A 41 -10.14 -14.28 7.07
CA PHE A 41 -11.01 -13.20 6.58
C PHE A 41 -10.28 -12.10 5.81
N SER A 42 -8.94 -12.10 5.81
CA SER A 42 -8.19 -11.14 5.01
C SER A 42 -8.12 -11.58 3.55
N ILE A 43 -8.21 -10.59 2.67
CA ILE A 43 -7.93 -10.74 1.25
C ILE A 43 -6.80 -9.79 0.89
N THR A 44 -6.03 -10.16 -0.13
CA THR A 44 -5.04 -9.25 -0.70
C THR A 44 -5.78 -8.15 -1.45
N TYR A 45 -5.64 -6.91 -0.98
CA TYR A 45 -6.06 -5.76 -1.76
C TYR A 45 -5.08 -5.53 -2.92
N THR A 46 -5.60 -5.23 -4.11
CA THR A 46 -4.82 -5.10 -5.36
C THR A 46 -4.09 -3.75 -5.46
N HIS A 47 -3.36 -3.37 -4.41
CA HIS A 47 -2.55 -2.15 -4.31
C HIS A 47 -1.05 -2.50 -4.14
N ALA A 48 -0.53 -3.37 -5.00
CA ALA A 48 0.89 -3.74 -4.98
C ALA A 48 1.76 -2.54 -5.40
N ILE A 49 2.84 -2.32 -4.64
CA ILE A 49 3.81 -1.23 -4.84
C ILE A 49 5.23 -1.70 -4.45
N GLY A 50 6.24 -0.87 -4.69
CA GLY A 50 7.57 -1.04 -4.11
C GLY A 50 8.48 -2.08 -4.77
N THR A 51 8.04 -2.76 -5.83
CA THR A 51 8.85 -3.75 -6.56
C THR A 51 9.99 -3.12 -7.37
N CYS A 52 9.94 -1.82 -7.64
CA CYS A 52 11.03 -1.04 -8.24
C CYS A 52 11.32 0.20 -7.38
N LYS A 53 11.43 0.00 -6.06
CA LYS A 53 11.56 1.05 -5.03
C LYS A 53 12.49 2.20 -5.45
N MET A 54 11.96 3.42 -5.34
CA MET A 54 12.73 4.64 -5.49
C MET A 54 13.64 4.88 -4.27
N GLY A 55 14.89 5.26 -4.50
CA GLY A 55 15.85 5.57 -3.44
C GLY A 55 17.23 5.97 -3.96
N SER A 56 18.07 6.47 -3.06
CA SER A 56 19.40 6.97 -3.39
C SER A 56 20.46 5.87 -3.55
N ASP A 57 20.26 4.71 -2.93
CA ASP A 57 21.30 3.67 -2.81
C ASP A 57 20.80 2.31 -3.33
N PRO A 58 21.33 1.84 -4.48
CA PRO A 58 21.02 0.52 -5.00
C PRO A 58 21.38 -0.63 -4.06
N SER A 59 22.40 -0.49 -3.22
CA SER A 59 22.81 -1.52 -2.26
C SER A 59 21.79 -1.74 -1.14
N MET A 60 20.92 -0.75 -0.92
CA MET A 60 19.80 -0.81 0.01
C MET A 60 18.48 -1.24 -0.66
N GLY A 61 18.53 -1.72 -1.90
CA GLY A 61 17.38 -2.22 -2.65
C GLY A 61 16.65 -1.16 -3.48
N ALA A 62 17.23 0.02 -3.70
CA ALA A 62 16.67 0.99 -4.63
C ALA A 62 16.87 0.54 -6.09
N VAL A 63 15.81 0.60 -6.90
CA VAL A 63 15.85 0.28 -8.33
C VAL A 63 15.91 1.54 -9.18
N VAL A 64 15.24 2.62 -8.74
CA VAL A 64 15.28 3.91 -9.41
C VAL A 64 15.75 5.03 -8.47
N ASP A 65 16.33 6.09 -9.04
CA ASP A 65 16.65 7.31 -8.31
C ASP A 65 15.43 8.24 -8.12
N TYR A 66 15.61 9.38 -7.46
CA TYR A 66 14.54 10.36 -7.22
C TYR A 66 14.00 11.05 -8.49
N ASN A 67 14.65 10.83 -9.64
CA ASN A 67 14.21 11.26 -10.95
C ASN A 67 13.64 10.09 -11.76
N LEU A 68 13.28 8.98 -11.10
CA LEU A 68 12.68 7.78 -11.69
C LEU A 68 13.58 7.03 -12.67
N ARG A 69 14.89 7.33 -12.71
CA ARG A 69 15.85 6.69 -13.61
C ARG A 69 16.36 5.40 -12.99
N VAL A 70 16.42 4.34 -13.78
CA VAL A 70 16.95 3.05 -13.31
C VAL A 70 18.44 3.17 -13.03
N HIS A 71 18.85 2.73 -11.84
CA HIS A 71 20.26 2.75 -11.45
C HIS A 71 21.08 1.83 -12.37
N GLY A 72 22.20 2.34 -12.90
CA GLY A 72 23.11 1.57 -13.76
C GLY A 72 22.59 1.29 -15.18
N VAL A 73 21.45 1.86 -15.59
CA VAL A 73 20.91 1.71 -16.94
C VAL A 73 20.60 3.08 -17.56
N ASP A 74 21.23 3.35 -18.70
CA ASP A 74 21.03 4.61 -19.39
C ASP A 74 19.67 4.67 -20.10
N ASN A 75 19.05 5.86 -20.07
CA ASN A 75 17.80 6.19 -20.77
C ASN A 75 16.61 5.27 -20.47
N LEU A 76 16.58 4.65 -19.28
CA LEU A 76 15.45 3.85 -18.79
C LEU A 76 14.85 4.47 -17.53
N MET A 77 13.52 4.57 -17.49
CA MET A 77 12.76 5.05 -16.34
C MET A 77 11.63 4.09 -16.00
N VAL A 78 11.23 4.06 -14.73
CA VAL A 78 10.01 3.38 -14.27
C VAL A 78 9.09 4.43 -13.66
N ALA A 79 7.84 4.52 -14.15
CA ALA A 79 6.93 5.60 -13.79
C ALA A 79 5.53 5.07 -13.45
N ASP A 80 5.47 4.09 -12.56
CA ASP A 80 4.22 3.50 -12.05
C ASP A 80 4.29 3.29 -10.52
N ALA A 81 3.33 2.58 -9.96
CA ALA A 81 3.24 2.35 -8.52
C ALA A 81 4.42 1.54 -7.93
N SER A 82 5.15 0.80 -8.75
CA SER A 82 6.29 -0.01 -8.30
C SER A 82 7.41 0.82 -7.68
N VAL A 83 7.50 2.11 -8.02
CA VAL A 83 8.56 2.99 -7.50
C VAL A 83 8.26 3.58 -6.13
N MET A 84 7.01 3.48 -5.65
CA MET A 84 6.66 4.00 -4.33
C MET A 84 7.49 3.28 -3.24
N PRO A 85 8.23 4.01 -2.39
CA PRO A 85 9.18 3.38 -1.47
C PRO A 85 8.52 2.66 -0.30
N ASP A 86 7.33 3.10 0.09
CA ASP A 86 6.58 2.62 1.25
C ASP A 86 5.07 2.71 0.98
N THR A 87 4.29 1.95 1.76
CA THR A 87 2.82 1.96 1.66
C THR A 87 2.23 3.28 2.12
N ILE A 88 1.16 3.69 1.44
CA ILE A 88 0.44 4.92 1.73
C ILE A 88 -0.86 4.61 2.46
N SER A 89 -1.35 5.58 3.23
CA SER A 89 -2.70 5.54 3.78
C SER A 89 -3.71 6.00 2.73
N GLY A 90 -4.12 5.09 1.84
CA GLY A 90 -5.12 5.39 0.82
C GLY A 90 -5.02 4.49 -0.41
N HIS A 91 -5.81 4.83 -1.44
CA HIS A 91 -5.76 4.15 -2.74
C HIS A 91 -4.53 4.59 -3.54
N THR A 92 -3.91 3.65 -4.26
CA THR A 92 -2.68 3.91 -5.03
C THR A 92 -2.92 4.59 -6.38
N SER A 93 -4.17 4.74 -6.82
CA SER A 93 -4.51 5.31 -8.13
C SER A 93 -4.01 6.75 -8.29
N ALA A 94 -4.37 7.64 -7.37
CA ALA A 94 -3.97 9.05 -7.41
C ALA A 94 -2.45 9.25 -7.39
N PRO A 95 -1.68 8.63 -6.48
CA PRO A 95 -0.22 8.77 -6.50
C PRO A 95 0.43 8.11 -7.71
N THR A 96 -0.13 7.01 -8.26
CA THR A 96 0.35 6.43 -9.52
C THR A 96 0.23 7.43 -10.68
N MET A 97 -0.92 8.10 -10.80
CA MET A 97 -1.11 9.17 -11.81
C MET A 97 -0.11 10.30 -11.60
N MET A 98 0.13 10.73 -10.35
CA MET A 98 1.10 11.78 -10.04
C MET A 98 2.54 11.40 -10.43
N ILE A 99 2.94 10.14 -10.21
CA ILE A 99 4.25 9.64 -10.65
C ILE A 99 4.38 9.72 -12.18
N GLY A 100 3.33 9.34 -12.91
CA GLY A 100 3.27 9.49 -14.37
C GLY A 100 3.41 10.95 -14.82
N GLU A 101 2.66 11.87 -14.21
CA GLU A 101 2.76 13.31 -14.47
C GLU A 101 4.16 13.86 -14.19
N ARG A 102 4.79 13.42 -13.10
CA ARG A 102 6.16 13.79 -12.76
C ARG A 102 7.16 13.28 -13.80
N ALA A 103 7.01 12.05 -14.26
CA ALA A 103 7.86 11.50 -15.32
C ALA A 103 7.72 12.29 -16.62
N ALA A 104 6.49 12.66 -17.00
CA ALA A 104 6.22 13.48 -18.18
C ALA A 104 6.90 14.86 -18.10
N ASP A 105 6.84 15.54 -16.95
CA ASP A 105 7.53 16.82 -16.72
C ASP A 105 9.05 16.70 -16.85
N ILE A 106 9.66 15.63 -16.30
CA ILE A 106 11.10 15.36 -16.43
C ILE A 106 11.50 15.15 -17.90
N ILE A 107 10.74 14.32 -18.62
CA ILE A 107 11.00 14.03 -20.04
C ILE A 107 10.88 15.30 -20.87
N LYS A 108 9.81 16.08 -20.67
CA LYS A 108 9.59 17.33 -21.39
C LYS A 108 10.74 18.32 -21.17
N LYS A 109 11.17 18.52 -19.92
CA LYS A 109 12.32 19.39 -19.61
C LYS A 109 13.61 18.94 -20.26
N LYS A 110 13.85 17.63 -20.34
CA LYS A 110 15.03 17.08 -21.02
C LYS A 110 14.96 17.34 -22.53
N LEU A 111 13.78 17.23 -23.14
CA LEU A 111 13.57 17.51 -24.57
C LEU A 111 13.71 19.00 -24.90
N ASP A 112 13.21 19.90 -24.05
CA ASP A 112 13.31 21.35 -24.24
C ASP A 112 14.76 21.88 -24.15
N GLN A 113 15.70 21.05 -23.65
CA GLN A 113 17.12 21.36 -23.52
C GLN A 113 17.99 20.80 -24.65
N LEU A 114 17.41 20.04 -25.58
CA LEU A 114 18.05 19.54 -26.79
C LEU A 114 17.92 20.53 -27.94
#